data_AF-A0A1V4R8T9-F1
#
_entry.id   AF-A0A1V4R8T9-F1
#
_cell.length_a   1.000
_cell.length_b   1.000
_cell.length_c   1.000
_cell.angle_alpha   90.00
_cell.angle_beta   90.00
_cell.angle_gamma   90.00
#
_symmetry.space_group_name_H-M   'P 1'
#
loop_
_entity.id
_entity.type
_entity.pdbx_description
1 polymer ?
#
loop_
_entity_poly.entity_id
_entity_poly.type
_entity_poly.pdbx_seq_one_letter_code
_entity_poly.pdbx_strand_id
1 'polypeptide(L)'
;MGLKDEQKFSPSEQAFTKKMLSWDQKKASLEVLINSIFLAGAGIAIVIAVIITIRNIGNQFIIWKVLPGYAIGVLLLCNYIVGDLRIKERRRYAGIMRKIMTK
;
A
#
# COMPACT_ATOMS: atom_id res chain seq x y z
N MET A 1 47.75 -1.97 8.82
CA MET A 1 48.02 -1.99 7.36
C MET A 1 47.51 -3.31 6.84
N GLY A 2 46.56 -3.30 5.89
CA GLY A 2 46.05 -4.52 5.27
C GLY A 2 44.58 -4.42 4.87
N LEU A 3 44.31 -3.71 3.77
CA LEU A 3 43.24 -3.96 2.77
C LEU A 3 41.82 -4.15 3.36
N LYS A 4 40.96 -3.13 3.49
CA LYS A 4 40.26 -2.45 2.37
C LYS A 4 40.08 -3.33 1.13
N ASP A 5 39.41 -4.46 1.30
CA ASP A 5 38.68 -5.08 0.19
C ASP A 5 37.45 -4.20 -0.12
N GLU A 6 37.70 -3.13 -0.87
CA GLU A 6 36.65 -2.50 -1.67
C GLU A 6 36.11 -3.59 -2.61
N GLN A 7 34.97 -4.20 -2.25
CA GLN A 7 34.18 -5.03 -3.16
C GLN A 7 33.72 -4.14 -4.33
N LYS A 8 34.60 -3.97 -5.32
CA LYS A 8 34.27 -3.40 -6.62
C LYS A 8 33.40 -4.42 -7.35
N PHE A 9 32.10 -4.33 -7.12
CA PHE A 9 31.09 -5.03 -7.91
C PHE A 9 31.38 -4.87 -9.40
N SER A 10 31.41 -5.98 -10.13
CA SER A 10 31.60 -5.99 -11.57
C SER A 10 30.50 -5.13 -12.24
N PRO A 11 30.77 -4.42 -13.36
CA PRO A 11 29.76 -3.62 -14.05
C PRO A 11 28.48 -4.40 -14.40
N SER A 12 28.58 -5.74 -14.56
CA SER A 12 27.42 -6.63 -14.73
C SER A 12 26.59 -6.79 -13.45
N GLU A 13 27.22 -6.87 -12.28
CA GLU A 13 26.56 -6.96 -10.97
C GLU A 13 25.92 -5.63 -10.56
N GLN A 14 26.56 -4.51 -10.91
CA GLN A 14 25.98 -3.16 -10.73
C GLN A 14 24.76 -2.94 -11.64
N ALA A 15 24.79 -3.45 -12.87
CA ALA A 15 23.65 -3.41 -13.77
C ALA A 15 22.51 -4.32 -13.29
N PHE A 16 22.82 -5.50 -12.78
CA PHE A 16 21.85 -6.44 -12.22
C PHE A 16 21.18 -5.87 -10.96
N THR A 17 21.96 -5.34 -10.03
CA THR A 17 21.42 -4.68 -8.81
C THR A 17 20.59 -3.45 -9.15
N LYS A 18 20.99 -2.59 -10.08
CA LYS A 18 20.14 -1.48 -10.56
C LYS A 18 18.83 -1.96 -11.17
N LYS A 19 18.85 -3.02 -11.98
CA LYS A 19 17.65 -3.57 -12.60
C LYS A 19 16.70 -4.14 -11.54
N MET A 20 17.24 -4.87 -10.58
CA MET A 20 16.50 -5.41 -9.43
C MET A 20 15.90 -4.29 -8.56
N LEU A 21 16.66 -3.22 -8.28
CA LEU A 21 16.17 -2.05 -7.53
C LEU A 21 15.02 -1.34 -8.27
N SER A 22 15.13 -1.18 -9.58
CA SER A 22 14.10 -0.53 -10.40
C SER A 22 12.81 -1.36 -10.47
N TRP A 23 12.92 -2.69 -10.43
CA TRP A 23 11.80 -3.60 -10.33
C TRP A 23 11.09 -3.49 -8.99
N ASP A 24 11.87 -3.44 -7.90
CA ASP A 24 11.32 -3.31 -6.55
C ASP A 24 10.64 -1.94 -6.36
N GLN A 25 11.21 -0.87 -6.94
CA GLN A 25 10.57 0.45 -6.97
C GLN A 25 9.26 0.47 -7.78
N LYS A 26 9.22 -0.16 -8.95
CA LYS A 26 7.98 -0.25 -9.75
C LYS A 26 6.90 -1.04 -9.01
N LYS A 27 7.27 -2.15 -8.37
CA LYS A 27 6.35 -2.96 -7.57
C LYS A 27 5.80 -2.18 -6.37
N ALA A 28 6.65 -1.46 -5.66
CA ALA A 28 6.23 -0.58 -4.56
C ALA A 28 5.28 0.55 -5.02
N SER A 29 5.52 1.12 -6.21
CA SER A 29 4.63 2.14 -6.78
C SER A 29 3.25 1.57 -7.14
N LEU A 30 3.21 0.37 -7.72
CA LEU A 30 1.97 -0.35 -8.01
C LEU A 30 1.19 -0.70 -6.73
N GLU A 31 1.87 -1.15 -5.68
CA GLU A 31 1.24 -1.41 -4.39
C GLU A 31 0.59 -0.14 -3.80
N VAL A 32 1.25 1.02 -3.88
CA VAL A 32 0.69 2.31 -3.45
C VAL A 32 -0.51 2.72 -4.31
N LEU A 33 -0.45 2.51 -5.62
CA LEU A 33 -1.52 2.83 -6.54
C LEU A 33 -2.77 1.98 -6.25
N ILE A 34 -2.58 0.67 -6.11
CA ILE A 34 -3.64 -0.28 -5.76
C ILE A 34 -4.26 0.10 -4.41
N ASN A 35 -3.43 0.44 -3.42
CA ASN A 35 -3.92 0.84 -2.11
C ASN A 35 -4.77 2.12 -2.20
N SER A 36 -4.32 3.11 -2.97
CA SER A 36 -5.08 4.35 -3.20
C SER A 36 -6.42 4.10 -3.89
N ILE A 37 -6.49 3.15 -4.83
CA ILE A 37 -7.75 2.75 -5.49
C ILE A 37 -8.72 2.13 -4.48
N PHE A 38 -8.24 1.26 -3.59
CA PHE A 38 -9.06 0.67 -2.53
C PHE A 38 -9.61 1.75 -1.57
N LEU A 39 -8.79 2.74 -1.20
CA LEU A 39 -9.25 3.87 -0.37
C LEU A 39 -10.34 4.68 -1.07
N ALA A 40 -10.13 5.03 -2.34
CA ALA A 40 -11.12 5.76 -3.13
C ALA A 40 -12.43 4.97 -3.26
N GLY A 41 -12.34 3.67 -3.53
CA GLY A 41 -13.49 2.77 -3.59
C GLY A 41 -14.25 2.66 -2.26
N ALA A 42 -13.53 2.55 -1.14
CA ALA A 42 -14.12 2.55 0.20
C ALA A 42 -14.89 3.85 0.48
N GLY A 43 -14.29 5.00 0.17
CA GLY A 43 -14.91 6.31 0.33
C GLY A 43 -16.20 6.44 -0.50
N ILE A 44 -16.16 6.06 -1.77
CA ILE A 44 -17.33 6.10 -2.66
C ILE A 44 -18.45 5.19 -2.13
N ALA A 45 -18.13 3.97 -1.73
CA ALA A 45 -19.11 3.03 -1.18
C ALA A 45 -19.80 3.58 0.07
N ILE A 46 -19.04 4.20 0.98
CA ILE A 46 -19.58 4.82 2.19
C ILE A 46 -20.48 6.02 1.85
N VAL A 47 -20.05 6.90 0.93
CA VAL A 47 -20.85 8.05 0.51
C VAL A 47 -22.19 7.60 -0.11
N ILE A 48 -22.17 6.60 -0.98
CA ILE A 48 -23.39 6.03 -1.58
C ILE A 48 -24.31 5.46 -0.49
N ALA A 49 -23.74 4.69 0.44
CA ALA A 49 -24.48 4.13 1.57
C ALA A 49 -25.17 5.22 2.43
N VAL A 50 -24.46 6.31 2.74
CA VAL A 50 -24.99 7.46 3.48
C VAL A 50 -26.14 8.12 2.71
N ILE A 51 -25.96 8.39 1.41
CA ILE A 51 -27.00 9.02 0.58
C ILE A 51 -28.27 8.16 0.55
N ILE A 52 -28.13 6.84 0.37
CA ILE A 52 -29.26 5.90 0.37
C ILE A 52 -29.97 5.91 1.73
N THR A 53 -29.20 5.97 2.83
CA THR A 53 -29.74 6.03 4.18
C THR A 53 -30.55 7.30 4.40
N ILE A 54 -30.01 8.47 4.05
CA ILE A 54 -30.68 9.77 4.22
C ILE A 54 -31.96 9.83 3.40
N ARG A 55 -31.94 9.34 2.16
CA ARG A 55 -33.12 9.31 1.28
C ARG A 55 -34.26 8.44 1.80
N ASN A 56 -33.98 7.50 2.69
CA ASN A 56 -34.95 6.51 3.17
C ASN A 56 -35.07 6.52 4.70
N ILE A 57 -34.83 7.67 5.34
CA ILE A 57 -34.74 7.81 6.80
C ILE A 57 -36.01 7.37 7.55
N GLY A 58 -37.15 7.32 6.86
CA GLY A 58 -38.43 6.83 7.41
C GLY A 58 -38.67 5.32 7.30
N ASN A 59 -37.77 4.56 6.64
CA ASN A 59 -37.94 3.13 6.42
C ASN A 59 -36.97 2.32 7.29
N GLN A 60 -37.45 1.71 8.37
CA GLN A 60 -36.63 0.92 9.29
C GLN A 60 -35.92 -0.26 8.62
N PHE A 61 -36.45 -0.78 7.50
CA PHE A 61 -35.81 -1.85 6.73
C PHE A 61 -34.61 -1.37 5.90
N ILE A 62 -34.38 -0.06 5.75
CA ILE A 62 -33.24 0.43 4.98
C ILE A 62 -31.92 0.03 5.62
N ILE A 63 -31.86 0.00 6.96
CA ILE A 63 -30.64 -0.32 7.72
C ILE A 63 -30.08 -1.68 7.28
N TRP A 64 -30.93 -2.70 7.15
CA TRP A 64 -30.53 -4.03 6.67
C TRP A 64 -30.02 -4.05 5.23
N LYS A 65 -30.51 -3.13 4.39
CA LYS A 65 -30.02 -2.96 3.01
C LYS A 65 -28.71 -2.18 2.93
N VAL A 66 -28.46 -1.25 3.84
CA VAL A 66 -27.25 -0.42 3.83
C VAL A 66 -26.09 -1.06 4.60
N LEU A 67 -26.39 -1.91 5.60
CA LEU A 67 -25.41 -2.62 6.42
C LEU A 67 -24.32 -3.36 5.60
N PRO A 68 -24.65 -4.09 4.50
CA PRO A 68 -23.63 -4.75 3.68
C PRO A 68 -22.71 -3.74 2.99
N GLY A 69 -23.25 -2.60 2.55
CA GLY A 69 -22.47 -1.53 1.93
C GLY A 69 -21.47 -0.90 2.90
N TYR A 70 -21.89 -0.66 4.14
CA TYR A 70 -20.98 -0.24 5.21
C TYR A 70 -19.92 -1.29 5.52
N ALA A 71 -20.31 -2.57 5.63
CA ALA A 71 -19.37 -3.66 5.89
C ALA A 71 -18.30 -3.76 4.80
N ILE A 72 -18.68 -3.66 3.52
CA ILE A 72 -17.75 -3.62 2.39
C ILE A 72 -16.83 -2.40 2.49
N GLY A 73 -17.39 -1.20 2.76
CA GLY A 73 -16.60 0.01 2.94
C GLY A 73 -15.53 -0.13 4.03
N VAL A 74 -15.91 -0.68 5.19
CA VAL A 74 -14.99 -0.94 6.30
C VAL A 74 -13.93 -1.98 5.93
N LEU A 75 -14.30 -3.08 5.26
CA LEU A 75 -13.35 -4.11 4.82
C LEU A 75 -12.31 -3.56 3.84
N LEU A 76 -12.73 -2.74 2.88
CA LEU A 76 -11.83 -2.07 1.95
C LEU A 76 -10.87 -1.11 2.68
N LEU A 77 -11.37 -0.41 3.70
CA LEU A 77 -10.58 0.50 4.52
C LEU A 77 -9.57 -0.26 5.40
N CYS A 78 -9.95 -1.41 5.95
CA CYS A 78 -9.03 -2.31 6.66
C CYS A 78 -7.92 -2.82 5.73
N ASN A 79 -8.27 -3.27 4.52
CA ASN A 79 -7.28 -3.67 3.52
C ASN A 79 -6.32 -2.52 3.20
N TYR A 80 -6.83 -1.29 3.10
CA TYR A 80 -6.00 -0.11 2.90
C TYR A 80 -4.98 0.11 4.03
N ILE A 81 -5.43 0.02 5.28
CA ILE A 81 -4.57 0.21 6.46
C ILE A 81 -3.48 -0.86 6.52
N VAL A 82 -3.84 -2.13 6.29
CA VAL A 82 -2.88 -3.25 6.26
C VAL A 82 -1.88 -3.08 5.12
N GLY A 83 -2.35 -2.64 3.95
CA GLY A 83 -1.50 -2.30 2.80
C GLY A 83 -0.52 -1.17 3.12
N ASP A 84 -0.99 -0.09 3.76
CA ASP A 84 -0.15 1.06 4.12
C ASP A 84 0.90 0.70 5.16
N LEU A 85 0.53 -0.11 6.16
CA LEU A 85 1.45 -0.66 7.16
C LEU A 85 2.55 -1.51 6.51
N ARG A 86 2.20 -2.43 5.60
CA ARG A 86 3.18 -3.24 4.85
C ARG A 86 4.13 -2.39 4.02
N ILE A 87 3.61 -1.36 3.35
CA ILE A 87 4.43 -0.44 2.54
C ILE A 87 5.37 0.38 3.43
N LYS A 88 4.89 0.88 4.57
CA LYS A 88 5.72 1.61 5.56
C LYS A 88 6.81 0.73 6.13
N GLU A 89 6.50 -0.51 6.50
CA GLU A 89 7.50 -1.47 6.98
C GLU A 89 8.56 -1.75 5.92
N ARG A 90 8.17 -2.04 4.68
CA ARG A 90 9.13 -2.24 3.56
C ARG A 90 10.06 -1.04 3.37
N ARG A 91 9.53 0.19 3.40
CA ARG A 91 10.37 1.41 3.30
C ARG A 91 11.35 1.53 4.47
N ARG A 92 10.91 1.16 5.67
CA ARG A 92 11.75 1.19 6.89
C ARG A 92 12.90 0.18 6.80
N TYR A 93 12.61 -1.05 6.38
CA TYR A 93 13.62 -2.09 6.13
C TYR A 93 14.58 -1.70 5.01
N ALA A 94 14.08 -1.16 3.89
CA ALA A 94 14.91 -0.68 2.80
C ALA A 94 15.85 0.47 3.25
N GLY A 95 15.36 1.38 4.09
CA GLY A 95 16.18 2.44 4.69
C GLY A 95 17.29 1.92 5.60
N ILE A 96 17.02 0.86 6.37
CA ILE A 96 18.02 0.19 7.22
C ILE A 96 19.07 -0.51 6.37
N MET A 97 18.67 -1.31 5.37
CA MET A 97 19.60 -1.98 4.46
C MET A 97 20.49 -0.98 3.71
N ARG A 98 19.92 0.13 3.23
CA ARG A 98 20.68 1.18 2.57
C ARG A 98 21.71 1.82 3.51
N LYS A 99 21.37 2.03 4.79
CA LYS A 99 22.31 2.50 5.81
C LYS A 99 23.45 1.53 6.06
N ILE A 100 23.18 0.23 6.05
CA ILE A 100 24.20 -0.82 6.26
C ILE A 100 25.14 -0.90 5.05
N MET A 101 24.60 -0.82 3.83
CA MET A 101 25.36 -0.96 2.59
C MET A 101 26.19 0.29 2.22
N THR A 102 25.91 1.43 2.82
CA THR A 102 26.66 2.70 2.60
C THR A 102 27.74 2.93 3.66
N LYS A 103 27.88 2.03 4.64
CA LYS A 103 28.93 2.04 5.66
C LYS A 103 30.00 1.01 5.32
#